data_AF-A0A191HVG8-F1
#
_entry.id   AF-A0A191HVG8-F1
#
_cell.length_a   1.000
_cell.length_b   1.000
_cell.length_c   1.000
_cell.angle_alpha   90.00
_cell.angle_beta   90.00
_cell.angle_gamma   90.00
#
_symmetry.space_group_name_H-M   'P 1'
#
loop_
_entity.id
_entity.type
_entity.pdbx_description
1 polymer ?
#
loop_
_entity_poly.entity_id
_entity_poly.type
_entity_poly.pdbx_seq_one_letter_code
_entity_poly.pdbx_strand_id
1 'polypeptide(L)'
;MKIAYKLLLAHKQKHLSASIFVFIEQGRRQKFESKLVSHLFEKHNVIKLSLPYIEKGQQQGEIKEGNPLALAILFWKALQGIVVELVFYPKSSCPEKEWILDILKNNE
;
A
#
# COMPACT_ATOMS: atom_id res chain seq x y z
N MET A 1 14.68 1.60 -4.65
CA MET A 1 13.96 2.85 -5.03
C MET A 1 13.22 2.83 -6.39
N LYS A 2 13.80 2.35 -7.51
CA LYS A 2 13.14 2.35 -8.84
C LYS A 2 11.83 1.52 -8.94
N ILE A 3 11.63 0.54 -8.05
CA ILE A 3 10.46 -0.36 -8.04
C ILE A 3 9.25 0.28 -7.32
N ALA A 4 9.48 0.93 -6.18
CA ALA A 4 8.45 1.70 -5.47
C ALA A 4 7.91 2.85 -6.34
N TYR A 5 8.78 3.48 -7.12
CA TYR A 5 8.41 4.50 -8.11
C TYR A 5 7.56 3.93 -9.27
N LYS A 6 7.85 2.70 -9.74
CA LYS A 6 7.04 2.03 -10.76
C LYS A 6 5.63 1.67 -10.27
N LEU A 7 5.47 1.32 -8.99
CA LEU A 7 4.16 1.06 -8.38
C LEU A 7 3.30 2.33 -8.27
N LEU A 8 3.93 3.47 -7.96
CA LEU A 8 3.26 4.78 -7.94
C LEU A 8 2.84 5.26 -9.35
N LEU A 9 3.65 5.02 -10.38
CA LEU A 9 3.36 5.47 -11.74
C LEU A 9 2.30 4.64 -12.47
N ALA A 10 2.16 3.35 -12.17
CA ALA A 10 1.15 2.49 -12.78
C ALA A 10 -0.30 2.95 -12.52
N HIS A 11 -0.51 3.83 -11.53
CA HIS A 11 -1.84 4.31 -11.15
C HIS A 11 -2.24 5.67 -11.73
N LYS A 12 -1.36 6.36 -12.48
CA LYS A 12 -1.66 7.69 -13.03
C LYS A 12 -2.66 7.70 -14.20
N GLN A 13 -3.01 6.53 -14.76
CA GLN A 13 -3.97 6.39 -15.86
C GLN A 13 -5.15 5.50 -15.46
N LYS A 14 -6.09 6.08 -14.71
CA LYS A 14 -7.54 5.88 -14.85
C LYS A 14 -8.20 6.63 -13.70
N HIS A 15 -9.06 7.59 -14.03
CA HIS A 15 -10.02 8.23 -13.14
C HIS A 15 -11.01 7.19 -12.58
N LEU A 16 -10.56 6.28 -11.71
CA LEU A 16 -11.38 5.60 -10.72
C LEU A 16 -11.08 6.30 -9.41
N SER A 17 -11.91 7.29 -9.12
CA SER A 17 -11.75 8.25 -8.03
C SER A 17 -11.48 7.54 -6.71
N ALA A 18 -10.70 8.19 -5.85
CA ALA A 18 -10.47 7.79 -4.48
C ALA A 18 -11.72 7.35 -3.69
N SER A 19 -12.91 7.80 -4.09
CA SER A 19 -14.20 7.30 -3.60
C SER A 19 -14.42 5.79 -3.80
N ILE A 20 -13.91 5.17 -4.87
CA ILE A 20 -13.93 3.71 -5.03
C ILE A 20 -12.99 3.04 -4.02
N PHE A 21 -11.85 3.65 -3.72
CA PHE A 21 -10.91 3.14 -2.72
C PHE A 21 -11.50 3.21 -1.30
N VAL A 22 -12.15 4.32 -0.95
CA VAL A 22 -12.90 4.49 0.29
C VAL A 22 -14.08 3.50 0.37
N PHE A 23 -14.82 3.31 -0.73
CA PHE A 23 -15.94 2.36 -0.82
C PHE A 23 -15.49 0.91 -0.65
N ILE A 24 -14.35 0.55 -1.24
CA ILE A 24 -13.68 -0.75 -1.07
C ILE A 24 -13.28 -1.00 0.39
N GLU A 25 -12.81 0.03 1.11
CA GLU A 25 -12.37 -0.10 2.50
C GLU A 25 -13.53 -0.15 3.51
N GLN A 26 -14.58 0.65 3.29
CA GLN A 26 -15.88 0.48 3.99
C GLN A 26 -16.42 -0.93 3.75
N GLY A 27 -16.32 -1.37 2.51
CA GLY A 27 -16.79 -2.66 2.08
C GLY A 27 -16.04 -3.85 2.68
N ARG A 28 -14.71 -3.79 2.85
CA ARG A 28 -13.92 -4.86 3.51
C ARG A 28 -14.30 -5.11 4.97
N ARG A 29 -14.94 -4.15 5.65
CA ARG A 29 -15.48 -4.32 7.01
C ARG A 29 -16.82 -5.06 7.02
N GLN A 30 -17.54 -5.06 5.91
CA GLN A 30 -18.68 -5.95 5.69
C GLN A 30 -18.17 -7.24 5.03
N LYS A 31 -18.58 -8.41 5.52
CA LYS A 31 -18.34 -9.65 4.75
C LYS A 31 -19.19 -9.59 3.48
N PHE A 32 -18.60 -9.14 2.37
CA PHE A 32 -19.29 -9.25 1.09
C PHE A 32 -19.42 -10.73 0.72
N GLU A 33 -20.65 -11.21 0.59
CA GLU A 33 -20.95 -12.61 0.25
C GLU A 33 -20.61 -12.95 -1.22
N SER A 34 -20.27 -11.96 -2.04
CA SER A 34 -19.95 -12.14 -3.45
C SER A 34 -18.55 -12.72 -3.67
N LYS A 35 -18.49 -13.95 -4.18
CA LYS A 35 -17.24 -14.62 -4.59
C LYS A 35 -16.44 -13.82 -5.62
N LEU A 36 -17.11 -13.08 -6.51
CA LEU A 36 -16.46 -12.25 -7.53
C LEU A 36 -15.66 -11.10 -6.89
N VAL A 37 -16.27 -10.42 -5.90
CA VAL A 37 -15.66 -9.31 -5.17
C VAL A 37 -14.48 -9.80 -4.33
N SER A 38 -14.64 -10.93 -3.64
CA SER A 38 -13.56 -11.56 -2.87
C SER A 38 -12.37 -11.97 -3.76
N HIS A 39 -12.63 -12.59 -4.92
CA HIS A 39 -11.58 -13.00 -5.85
C HIS A 39 -10.80 -11.81 -6.45
N LEU A 40 -11.49 -10.70 -6.75
CA LEU A 40 -10.85 -9.47 -7.22
C LEU A 40 -9.92 -8.88 -6.15
N PHE A 41 -10.30 -8.91 -4.88
CA PHE A 41 -9.44 -8.45 -3.79
C PHE A 41 -8.25 -9.38 -3.51
N GLU A 42 -8.44 -10.69 -3.61
CA GLU A 42 -7.35 -11.65 -3.43
C GLU A 42 -6.29 -11.53 -4.53
N LYS A 43 -6.71 -11.41 -5.80
CA LYS A 43 -5.81 -11.25 -6.94
C LYS A 43 -4.99 -9.95 -6.86
N HIS A 44 -5.54 -8.92 -6.23
CA HIS A 44 -4.88 -7.62 -6.04
C HIS A 44 -4.45 -7.41 -4.58
N ASN A 45 -4.13 -8.49 -3.85
CA ASN A 45 -3.62 -8.38 -2.49
C ASN A 45 -2.19 -7.84 -2.50
N VAL A 46 -2.08 -6.51 -2.55
CA VAL A 46 -0.81 -5.76 -2.62
C VAL A 46 0.16 -6.12 -1.50
N ILE A 47 -0.35 -6.53 -0.33
CA ILE A 47 0.46 -7.01 0.79
C ILE A 47 1.19 -8.30 0.39
N LYS A 48 0.46 -9.33 -0.05
CA LYS A 48 1.06 -10.60 -0.49
C LYS A 48 1.98 -10.42 -1.69
N LEU A 49 1.57 -9.61 -2.67
CA LEU A 49 2.37 -9.34 -3.87
C LEU A 49 3.68 -8.60 -3.56
N SER A 50 3.73 -7.87 -2.44
CA SER A 50 4.93 -7.14 -2.02
C SER A 50 5.98 -7.99 -1.28
N LEU A 51 5.61 -9.18 -0.76
CA LEU A 51 6.51 -10.00 0.06
C LEU A 51 7.84 -10.34 -0.63
N PRO A 52 7.88 -10.81 -1.89
CA PRO A 52 9.15 -11.17 -2.53
C PRO A 52 10.10 -9.98 -2.69
N TYR A 53 9.55 -8.77 -2.78
CA TYR A 53 10.34 -7.54 -2.89
C TYR A 53 10.88 -7.09 -1.54
N ILE A 54 10.10 -7.27 -0.47
CA ILE A 54 10.53 -6.98 0.90
C ILE A 54 11.65 -7.94 1.29
N GLU A 55 11.46 -9.24 1.08
CA GLU A 55 12.48 -10.27 1.35
C GLU A 55 13.77 -10.00 0.58
N LYS A 56 13.66 -9.65 -0.71
CA LYS A 56 14.84 -9.28 -1.50
C LYS A 56 15.52 -8.01 -0.99
N GLY A 57 14.76 -7.00 -0.58
CA GLY A 57 15.32 -5.78 -0.01
C GLY A 57 16.05 -6.03 1.31
N GLN A 58 15.55 -6.96 2.14
CA GLN A 58 16.22 -7.40 3.37
C GLN A 58 17.55 -8.11 3.05
N GLN A 59 17.54 -9.06 2.10
CA GLN A 59 18.78 -9.72 1.64
C GLN A 59 19.85 -8.74 1.12
N GLN A 60 19.42 -7.57 0.64
CA GLN A 60 20.30 -6.52 0.11
C GLN A 60 20.66 -5.45 1.16
N GLY A 61 20.12 -5.53 2.39
CA GLY A 61 20.29 -4.51 3.43
C GLY A 61 19.57 -3.19 3.15
N GLU A 62 18.69 -3.13 2.13
CA GLU A 62 17.94 -1.93 1.77
C GLU A 62 16.68 -1.75 2.65
N ILE A 63 16.10 -2.85 3.12
CA ILE A 63 14.89 -2.89 3.96
C ILE A 63 15.26 -3.48 5.32
N LYS A 64 14.69 -2.93 6.38
CA LYS A 64 14.93 -3.38 7.76
C LYS A 64 14.63 -4.87 7.95
N GLU A 65 15.44 -5.51 8.79
CA GLU A 65 15.26 -6.91 9.17
C GLU A 65 13.96 -7.12 9.98
N GLY A 66 13.49 -8.37 10.00
CA GLY A 66 12.27 -8.77 10.71
C GLY A 66 11.25 -9.45 9.80
N ASN A 67 10.00 -9.56 10.28
CA ASN A 67 8.96 -10.31 9.57
C ASN A 67 8.49 -9.57 8.29
N PRO A 68 8.66 -10.14 7.08
CA PRO A 68 8.31 -9.48 5.83
C PRO A 68 6.83 -9.11 5.72
N LEU A 69 5.94 -9.96 6.24
CA LEU A 69 4.50 -9.73 6.22
C LEU A 69 4.10 -8.58 7.15
N ALA A 70 4.72 -8.49 8.34
CA ALA A 70 4.49 -7.37 9.25
C ALA A 70 4.92 -6.04 8.62
N LEU A 71 6.08 -6.02 7.95
CA LEU A 71 6.58 -4.85 7.22
C LEU A 71 5.67 -4.46 6.05
N ALA A 72 5.19 -5.45 5.29
CA ALA A 72 4.22 -5.23 4.20
C ALA A 72 2.93 -4.60 4.74
N ILE A 73 2.39 -5.15 5.83
CA ILE A 73 1.17 -4.62 6.47
C ILE A 73 1.41 -3.19 6.95
N LEU A 74 2.51 -2.93 7.66
CA LEU A 74 2.86 -1.62 8.18
C LEU A 74 2.89 -0.57 7.06
N PHE A 75 3.66 -0.83 6.01
CA PHE A 75 3.81 0.09 4.88
C PHE A 75 2.48 0.36 4.18
N TRP A 76 1.77 -0.69 3.77
CA TRP A 76 0.53 -0.53 3.01
C TRP A 76 -0.58 0.10 3.85
N LYS A 77 -0.66 -0.20 5.16
CA LYS A 77 -1.65 0.42 6.03
C LYS A 77 -1.37 1.89 6.32
N ALA A 78 -0.10 2.27 6.49
CA ALA A 78 0.27 3.68 6.59
C ALA A 78 -0.08 4.46 5.30
N LEU A 79 0.34 3.95 4.13
CA LEU A 79 0.05 4.57 2.84
C LEU A 79 -1.45 4.70 2.59
N GLN A 80 -2.21 3.64 2.89
CA GLN A 80 -3.66 3.64 2.76
C GLN A 80 -4.32 4.70 3.66
N GLY A 81 -3.87 4.82 4.91
CA GLY A 81 -4.36 5.84 5.85
C GLY A 81 -4.14 7.26 5.32
N ILE A 82 -2.94 7.54 4.79
CA ILE A 82 -2.60 8.82 4.18
C ILE A 82 -3.51 9.13 2.99
N VAL A 83 -3.73 8.16 2.10
CA VAL A 83 -4.62 8.35 0.94
C VAL A 83 -6.04 8.66 1.39
N VAL A 84 -6.58 7.94 2.38
CA VAL A 84 -7.93 8.19 2.90
C VAL A 84 -8.03 9.60 3.49
N GLU A 85 -7.05 10.01 4.30
CA GLU A 85 -6.99 11.36 4.89
C GLU A 85 -7.04 12.44 3.81
N LEU A 86 -6.18 12.37 2.79
CA LEU A 86 -6.12 13.38 1.71
C LEU A 86 -7.39 13.45 0.86
N VAL A 87 -8.19 12.40 0.85
CA VAL A 87 -9.44 12.32 0.09
C VAL A 87 -10.58 12.97 0.84
N PHE A 88 -10.67 12.75 2.15
CA PHE A 88 -11.69 13.38 3.00
C PHE A 88 -11.31 14.81 3.39
N TYR A 89 -10.02 15.10 3.49
CA TYR A 89 -9.47 16.39 3.89
C TYR A 89 -8.42 16.87 2.88
N PRO A 90 -8.82 17.38 1.70
CA PRO A 90 -7.87 17.78 0.64
C PRO A 90 -6.91 18.91 1.00
N LYS A 91 -7.15 19.59 2.13
CA LYS A 91 -6.26 20.65 2.66
C LYS A 91 -5.20 20.11 3.62
N SER A 92 -5.28 18.83 4.02
CA SER A 92 -4.27 18.19 4.86
C SER A 92 -2.93 18.10 4.11
N SER A 93 -1.83 18.29 4.83
CA SER A 93 -0.49 18.18 4.25
C SER A 93 -0.17 16.75 3.85
N CYS A 94 0.22 16.54 2.59
CA CYS A 94 0.70 15.26 2.12
C CYS A 94 2.12 15.02 2.65
N PRO A 95 2.42 13.87 3.31
CA PRO A 95 3.77 13.52 3.71
C PRO A 95 4.73 13.46 2.52
N GLU A 96 5.99 13.81 2.76
CA GLU A 96 7.04 13.65 1.75
C GLU A 96 7.20 12.16 1.39
N LYS A 97 7.49 11.89 0.11
CA LYS A 97 7.63 10.51 -0.38
C LYS A 97 8.75 9.76 0.37
N GLU A 98 9.80 10.47 0.76
CA GLU A 98 10.92 9.96 1.54
C GLU A 98 10.44 9.40 2.89
N TRP A 99 9.57 10.12 3.60
CA TRP A 99 9.07 9.70 4.91
C TRP A 99 8.26 8.40 4.83
N ILE A 100 7.51 8.23 3.74
CA ILE A 100 6.72 7.02 3.49
C ILE A 100 7.64 5.84 3.17
N LEU A 101 8.73 6.05 2.43
CA LEU A 101 9.70 5.01 2.11
C LEU A 101 10.57 4.62 3.31
N ASP A 102 10.87 5.57 4.19
CA ASP A 102 11.63 5.35 5.43
C ASP A 102 10.90 4.40 6.40
N ILE A 103 9.59 4.21 6.25
CA ILE A 103 8.82 3.17 6.95
C ILE A 103 9.42 1.77 6.73
N LEU A 104 10.07 1.51 5.58
CA LEU A 104 10.70 0.23 5.26
C LEU A 104 12.22 0.27 5.28
N LYS A 105 12.81 1.45 5.05
CA LYS A 105 14.26 1.62 4.93
C LYS A 105 15.01 1.08 6.15
N ASN A 106 16.12 0.40 5.88
CA ASN A 106 17.10 0.08 6.91
C ASN A 106 17.94 1.33 7.24
N ASN A 107 18.01 1.72 8.50
CA ASN A 107 18.74 2.92 8.96
C ASN A 107 20.04 2.58 9.70
N GLU A 108 20.39 1.29 9.74
CA GLU A 108 21.70 0.76 10.15
C GLU A 108 22.63 0.65 8.94
#